data_AF-A0A7D9HRW8-F1
#
_entry.id   AF-A0A7D9HRW8-F1
#
_cell.length_a   1.000
_cell.length_b   1.000
_cell.length_c   1.000
_cell.angle_alpha   90.00
_cell.angle_beta   90.00
_cell.angle_gamma   90.00
#
_symmetry.space_group_name_H-M   'P 1'
#
loop_
_entity.id
_entity.type
_entity.pdbx_description
1 polymer ?
#
loop_
_entity_poly.entity_id
_entity_poly.type
_entity_poly.pdbx_seq_one_letter_code
_entity_poly.pdbx_strand_id
1 'polypeptide(L)'
;MAKVNQVWKELNAKMTAKRTRNPSGRNKSQKGTASELIVQRLTAEPDNKQTFRPVQPREFVEFEYDELTLDNLKQACATHFGLPVKTCDILVSNKGPPSCKNINQIPHRKDKVYLVRFVVDLEQEDETVNLSSSESDELPRQRSKRAKSSECIASPKKVETQSYPASVSINQLMKAGKFIKPVPKTKTVLNLESFDVVQKEWVSEKPVTVFIDQEKFASGAFRDAYKGMPEGGASQKKWVIKKYNEKARTTIVTTLSSTVEIHARKQVQMHSVARHLTKQFTLKVAKSFGKSFSYNKVFFAMYDGQPVTVEEFVPGAFTKYVNNDGHCIQPSEASESVEEIFQKAQALVHHTYVVSRQKLMLLDIQGSEYSLYDPEIATKDFSDIDDEVYFCCGNLSSISIDNFLDQHTCSTFCKMVIEK
;
A
#
# COMPACT_ATOMS: atom_id res chain seq x y z
N MET A 1 -29.35 13.38 30.20
CA MET A 1 -28.80 12.12 29.65
C MET A 1 -29.77 11.33 28.76
N ALA A 2 -31.09 11.31 29.00
CA ALA A 2 -32.04 10.51 28.20
C ALA A 2 -32.22 10.95 26.71
N LYS A 3 -32.17 12.25 26.40
CA LYS A 3 -32.36 12.77 25.03
C LYS A 3 -31.24 12.40 24.04
N VAL A 4 -29.99 12.29 24.52
CA VAL A 4 -28.82 11.96 23.68
C VAL A 4 -28.88 10.50 23.21
N ASN A 5 -29.42 9.61 24.03
CA ASN A 5 -29.53 8.18 23.74
C ASN A 5 -30.60 7.87 22.66
N GLN A 6 -31.63 8.71 22.55
CA GLN A 6 -32.71 8.53 21.58
C GLN A 6 -32.31 8.97 20.17
N VAL A 7 -31.59 10.10 20.06
CA VAL A 7 -31.03 10.60 18.79
C VAL A 7 -30.02 9.61 18.20
N TRP A 8 -29.25 8.92 19.05
CA TRP A 8 -28.29 7.90 18.62
C TRP A 8 -28.98 6.65 18.06
N LYS A 9 -30.03 6.16 18.74
CA LYS A 9 -30.81 4.99 18.27
C LYS A 9 -31.49 5.24 16.92
N GLU A 10 -32.02 6.43 16.68
CA GLU A 10 -32.64 6.82 15.40
C GLU A 10 -31.64 6.89 14.24
N LEU A 11 -30.41 7.33 14.52
CA LEU A 11 -29.33 7.38 13.52
C LEU A 11 -28.87 5.98 13.12
N ASN A 12 -28.75 5.06 14.08
CA ASN A 12 -28.31 3.69 13.85
C ASN A 12 -29.32 2.90 12.99
N ALA A 13 -30.62 3.06 13.27
CA ALA A 13 -31.70 2.43 12.49
C ALA A 13 -31.71 2.86 11.01
N LYS A 14 -31.41 4.13 10.71
CA LYS A 14 -31.33 4.67 9.34
C LYS A 14 -30.12 4.16 8.56
N MET A 15 -29.04 3.80 9.26
CA MET A 15 -27.82 3.24 8.64
C MET A 15 -28.00 1.77 8.25
N THR A 16 -28.68 0.98 9.08
CA THR A 16 -28.95 -0.44 8.80
C THR A 16 -29.91 -0.62 7.62
N ALA A 17 -30.92 0.25 7.49
CA ALA A 17 -31.91 0.18 6.41
C ALA A 17 -31.37 0.50 5.00
N LYS A 18 -30.19 1.13 4.88
CA LYS A 18 -29.55 1.43 3.57
C LYS A 18 -28.65 0.32 3.05
N ARG A 19 -28.34 -0.71 3.85
CA ARG A 19 -27.46 -1.82 3.45
C ARG A 19 -28.19 -3.02 2.83
N THR A 20 -29.51 -3.02 2.83
CA THR A 20 -30.34 -4.14 2.34
C THR A 20 -31.28 -3.70 1.23
N ARG A 21 -30.75 -3.30 0.08
CA ARG A 21 -31.52 -3.14 -1.18
C ARG A 21 -30.60 -3.01 -2.40
N ASN A 22 -30.25 -4.14 -3.05
CA ASN A 22 -30.86 -4.54 -4.32
C ASN A 22 -30.32 -5.88 -4.87
N PRO A 23 -31.11 -6.58 -5.71
CA PRO A 23 -31.01 -8.01 -5.97
C PRO A 23 -30.60 -8.41 -7.42
N SER A 24 -30.09 -9.64 -7.55
CA SER A 24 -30.27 -10.64 -8.63
C SER A 24 -30.15 -10.29 -10.13
N GLY A 25 -29.45 -11.15 -10.90
CA GLY A 25 -29.80 -11.42 -12.31
C GLY A 25 -28.71 -12.06 -13.18
N ARG A 26 -28.92 -13.32 -13.61
CA ARG A 26 -28.07 -14.18 -14.48
C ARG A 26 -28.10 -13.77 -15.97
N ASN A 27 -27.06 -14.11 -16.76
CA ASN A 27 -27.16 -15.14 -17.82
C ASN A 27 -25.85 -15.41 -18.61
N LYS A 28 -25.81 -16.62 -19.20
CA LYS A 28 -24.70 -17.37 -19.82
C LYS A 28 -24.41 -17.02 -21.30
N SER A 29 -23.15 -17.28 -21.66
CA SER A 29 -22.59 -17.85 -22.91
C SER A 29 -22.70 -17.12 -24.26
N GLN A 30 -21.54 -16.92 -24.90
CA GLN A 30 -21.33 -17.09 -26.36
C GLN A 30 -19.88 -17.54 -26.62
N LYS A 31 -19.70 -18.60 -27.44
CA LYS A 31 -18.47 -18.96 -28.18
C LYS A 31 -17.96 -17.71 -28.90
N GLY A 32 -16.68 -17.37 -29.04
CA GLY A 32 -15.44 -18.14 -29.00
C GLY A 32 -14.49 -17.39 -29.95
N THR A 33 -14.14 -16.16 -29.58
CA THR A 33 -13.05 -15.39 -30.22
C THR A 33 -11.76 -15.82 -29.53
N ALA A 34 -10.70 -16.11 -30.28
CA ALA A 34 -9.37 -16.35 -29.71
C ALA A 34 -9.08 -15.24 -28.70
N SER A 35 -8.74 -15.62 -27.47
CA SER A 35 -8.50 -14.65 -26.41
C SER A 35 -7.08 -14.13 -26.59
N GLU A 36 -6.87 -12.83 -26.73
CA GLU A 36 -5.50 -12.30 -26.76
C GLU A 36 -4.96 -12.15 -25.33
N LEU A 37 -3.80 -12.76 -25.05
CA LEU A 37 -3.03 -12.58 -23.83
C LEU A 37 -2.05 -11.43 -24.00
N ILE A 38 -1.77 -10.69 -22.93
CA ILE A 38 -0.65 -9.73 -22.93
C ILE A 38 0.55 -10.37 -22.28
N VAL A 39 1.65 -10.45 -23.04
CA VAL A 39 2.90 -11.04 -22.57
C VAL A 39 4.00 -9.99 -22.55
N GLN A 40 4.73 -9.94 -21.44
CA GLN A 40 5.99 -9.20 -21.32
C GLN A 40 7.14 -10.20 -21.26
N ARG A 41 7.97 -10.22 -22.31
CA ARG A 41 9.21 -10.99 -22.30
C ARG A 41 10.28 -10.28 -21.47
N LEU A 42 10.93 -11.05 -20.61
CA LEU A 42 11.98 -10.63 -19.71
C LEU A 42 13.31 -11.34 -20.02
N THR A 43 14.40 -10.84 -19.44
CA THR A 43 15.73 -11.47 -19.50
C THR A 43 15.69 -12.89 -18.92
N ALA A 44 16.50 -13.79 -19.47
CA ALA A 44 16.62 -15.17 -18.97
C ALA A 44 17.11 -15.18 -17.51
N GLU A 45 18.13 -14.39 -17.23
CA GLU A 45 18.72 -14.22 -15.91
C GLU A 45 18.37 -12.86 -15.29
N PRO A 46 18.22 -12.78 -13.95
CA PRO A 46 18.01 -11.54 -13.26
C PRO A 46 19.32 -10.75 -13.10
N ASP A 47 19.21 -9.44 -12.88
CA ASP A 47 20.38 -8.61 -12.55
C ASP A 47 20.88 -8.82 -11.10
N ASN A 48 21.96 -8.12 -10.72
CA ASN A 48 22.55 -8.19 -9.37
C ASN A 48 21.57 -7.83 -8.22
N LYS A 49 20.41 -7.24 -8.53
CA LYS A 49 19.34 -6.93 -7.57
C LYS A 49 18.18 -7.92 -7.67
N GLN A 50 18.42 -9.09 -8.26
CA GLN A 50 17.43 -10.12 -8.56
C GLN A 50 16.24 -9.58 -9.38
N THR A 51 16.47 -8.63 -10.29
CA THR A 51 15.40 -8.06 -11.12
C THR A 51 15.52 -8.52 -12.57
N PHE A 52 14.43 -9.09 -13.09
CA PHE A 52 14.32 -9.47 -14.50
C PHE A 52 13.90 -8.26 -15.34
N ARG A 53 14.63 -7.98 -16.42
CA ARG A 53 14.42 -6.77 -17.23
C ARG A 53 13.63 -7.09 -18.50
N PRO A 54 12.72 -6.21 -18.95
CA PRO A 54 12.12 -6.33 -20.26
C PRO A 54 13.18 -6.36 -21.37
N VAL A 55 13.03 -7.28 -22.32
CA VAL A 55 13.90 -7.36 -23.51
C VAL A 55 13.26 -6.78 -24.76
N GLN A 56 11.96 -6.51 -24.74
CA GLN A 56 11.18 -5.97 -25.85
C GLN A 56 9.89 -5.30 -25.36
N PRO A 57 9.20 -4.52 -26.22
CA PRO A 57 7.83 -4.07 -25.96
C PRO A 57 6.89 -5.26 -25.75
N ARG A 58 5.70 -5.00 -25.20
CA ARG A 58 4.71 -6.07 -25.00
C ARG A 58 4.07 -6.46 -26.29
N GLU A 59 3.64 -7.71 -26.32
CA GLU A 59 2.97 -8.29 -27.46
C GLU A 59 1.66 -8.94 -27.03
N PHE A 60 0.72 -8.93 -27.97
CA PHE A 60 -0.52 -9.67 -27.89
C PHE A 60 -0.23 -11.08 -28.41
N VAL A 61 -0.41 -12.06 -27.54
CA VAL A 61 -0.21 -13.47 -27.83
C VAL A 61 -1.58 -14.09 -28.02
N GLU A 62 -1.81 -14.67 -29.19
CA GLU A 62 -3.03 -15.40 -29.48
C GLU A 62 -3.16 -16.62 -28.55
N PHE A 63 -4.32 -16.79 -27.92
CA PHE A 63 -4.59 -17.92 -27.05
C PHE A 63 -5.85 -18.65 -27.52
N GLU A 64 -5.60 -19.80 -28.13
CA GLU A 64 -6.59 -20.65 -28.78
C GLU A 64 -7.14 -21.75 -27.85
N TYR A 65 -6.72 -21.79 -26.58
CA TYR A 65 -7.10 -22.84 -25.64
C TYR A 65 -8.35 -22.47 -24.83
N ASP A 66 -9.22 -23.46 -24.59
CA ASP A 66 -10.44 -23.30 -23.79
C ASP A 66 -10.15 -23.09 -22.29
N GLU A 67 -9.04 -23.66 -21.79
CA GLU A 67 -8.65 -23.60 -20.38
C GLU A 67 -7.32 -22.85 -20.18
N LEU A 68 -7.31 -21.94 -19.20
CA LEU A 68 -6.10 -21.21 -18.79
C LEU A 68 -5.28 -22.05 -17.81
N THR A 69 -4.45 -22.94 -18.33
CA THR A 69 -3.46 -23.71 -17.57
C THR A 69 -2.05 -23.15 -17.75
N LEU A 70 -1.10 -23.51 -16.88
CA LEU A 70 0.30 -23.10 -17.01
C LEU A 70 0.90 -23.63 -18.32
N ASP A 71 0.56 -24.86 -18.70
CA ASP A 71 1.09 -25.52 -19.89
C ASP A 71 0.54 -24.89 -21.17
N ASN A 72 -0.76 -24.59 -21.22
CA ASN A 72 -1.38 -23.87 -22.35
C ASN A 72 -0.79 -22.47 -22.50
N LEU A 73 -0.52 -21.78 -21.38
CA LEU A 73 0.13 -20.47 -21.40
C LEU A 73 1.56 -20.56 -21.94
N LYS A 74 2.35 -21.54 -21.48
CA LYS A 74 3.70 -21.77 -21.97
C LYS A 74 3.70 -22.09 -23.46
N GLN A 75 2.77 -22.94 -23.91
CA GLN A 75 2.61 -23.33 -25.29
C GLN A 75 2.27 -22.13 -26.18
N ALA A 76 1.27 -21.32 -25.82
CA ALA A 76 0.91 -20.12 -26.56
C ALA A 76 2.07 -19.12 -26.68
N CYS A 77 2.78 -18.86 -25.56
CA CYS A 77 3.93 -17.96 -25.57
C CYS A 77 5.10 -18.50 -26.41
N ALA A 78 5.40 -19.79 -26.26
CA ALA A 78 6.47 -20.45 -27.01
C ALA A 78 6.20 -20.44 -28.52
N THR A 79 4.96 -20.74 -28.93
CA THR A 79 4.53 -20.64 -30.33
C THR A 79 4.68 -19.22 -30.87
N HIS A 80 4.18 -18.22 -30.14
CA HIS A 80 4.24 -16.81 -30.56
C HIS A 80 5.67 -16.29 -30.74
N PHE A 81 6.58 -16.65 -29.82
CA PHE A 81 7.97 -16.22 -29.89
C PHE A 81 8.87 -17.15 -30.72
N GLY A 82 8.34 -18.22 -31.29
CA GLY A 82 9.10 -19.19 -32.08
C GLY A 82 10.19 -19.92 -31.28
N LEU A 83 9.93 -20.21 -29.99
CA LEU A 83 10.90 -20.82 -29.07
C LEU A 83 10.39 -22.16 -28.54
N PRO A 84 11.28 -23.09 -28.13
CA PRO A 84 10.86 -24.37 -27.57
C PRO A 84 10.08 -24.20 -26.26
N VAL A 85 8.95 -24.88 -26.12
CA VAL A 85 8.09 -24.82 -24.93
C VAL A 85 8.85 -25.15 -23.65
N LYS A 86 9.81 -26.08 -23.72
CA LYS A 86 10.68 -26.48 -22.60
C LYS A 86 11.49 -25.31 -22.01
N THR A 87 11.82 -24.32 -22.83
CA THR A 87 12.58 -23.14 -22.40
C THR A 87 11.68 -22.06 -21.77
N CYS A 88 10.36 -22.17 -21.93
CA CYS A 88 9.39 -21.16 -21.50
C CYS A 88 9.11 -21.26 -19.99
N ASP A 89 9.51 -20.22 -19.26
CA ASP A 89 9.26 -20.08 -17.84
C ASP A 89 8.37 -18.86 -17.56
N ILE A 90 7.35 -19.05 -16.73
CA ILE A 90 6.37 -18.02 -16.38
C ILE A 90 6.72 -17.50 -14.99
N LEU A 91 6.81 -16.19 -14.80
CA LEU A 91 7.19 -15.59 -13.52
C LEU A 91 5.99 -15.04 -12.75
N VAL A 92 5.98 -15.25 -11.44
CA VAL A 92 4.98 -14.64 -10.53
C VAL A 92 5.20 -13.13 -10.40
N SER A 93 6.46 -12.66 -10.47
CA SER A 93 6.84 -11.26 -10.36
C SER A 93 8.14 -10.96 -11.12
N ASN A 94 8.46 -9.68 -11.35
CA ASN A 94 9.73 -9.27 -11.98
C ASN A 94 10.92 -9.17 -10.99
N LYS A 95 10.72 -9.54 -9.72
CA LYS A 95 11.73 -9.54 -8.66
C LYS A 95 11.85 -10.92 -7.98
N GLY A 96 13.08 -11.34 -7.73
CA GLY A 96 13.43 -12.60 -7.08
C GLY A 96 13.07 -13.82 -7.93
N PRO A 97 13.49 -15.03 -7.55
CA PRO A 97 12.92 -16.24 -8.12
C PRO A 97 11.54 -16.48 -7.48
N PRO A 98 10.47 -16.39 -8.29
CA PRO A 98 9.56 -17.54 -8.29
C PRO A 98 9.05 -17.78 -9.71
N SER A 99 9.70 -18.74 -10.39
CA SER A 99 9.04 -19.49 -11.46
C SER A 99 7.67 -19.95 -10.95
N CYS A 100 6.65 -19.69 -11.73
CA CYS A 100 5.28 -20.01 -11.42
C CYS A 100 5.11 -21.53 -11.52
N LYS A 101 4.78 -22.18 -10.40
CA LYS A 101 4.55 -23.63 -10.33
C LYS A 101 3.08 -24.00 -10.57
N ASN A 102 2.17 -23.05 -10.36
CA ASN A 102 0.73 -23.23 -10.54
C ASN A 102 0.12 -21.90 -10.95
N ILE A 103 -0.80 -21.92 -11.92
CA ILE A 103 -1.48 -20.73 -12.46
C ILE A 103 -2.12 -19.85 -11.36
N ASN A 104 -2.55 -20.44 -10.25
CA ASN A 104 -3.13 -19.73 -9.10
C ASN A 104 -2.12 -18.86 -8.32
N GLN A 105 -0.82 -19.07 -8.52
CA GLN A 105 0.24 -18.22 -7.94
C GLN A 105 0.36 -16.89 -8.66
N ILE A 106 -0.12 -16.80 -9.90
CA ILE A 106 -0.21 -15.53 -10.61
C ILE A 106 -1.31 -14.75 -9.91
N PRO A 107 -1.01 -13.61 -9.24
CA PRO A 107 -2.03 -12.85 -8.56
C PRO A 107 -3.15 -12.56 -9.54
N HIS A 108 -4.42 -12.58 -9.11
CA HIS A 108 -5.56 -12.14 -9.93
C HIS A 108 -5.42 -10.64 -10.23
N ARG A 109 -4.53 -10.38 -11.18
CA ARG A 109 -4.07 -9.09 -11.62
C ARG A 109 -5.20 -8.52 -12.46
N LYS A 110 -5.71 -7.35 -12.05
CA LYS A 110 -6.71 -6.59 -12.83
C LYS A 110 -6.23 -6.29 -14.26
N ASP A 111 -4.96 -6.55 -14.54
CA ASP A 111 -4.22 -6.27 -15.75
C ASP A 111 -3.90 -7.44 -16.68
N LYS A 112 -4.05 -8.70 -16.24
CA LYS A 112 -3.81 -9.92 -17.05
C LYS A 112 -2.49 -9.92 -17.86
N VAL A 113 -1.42 -9.33 -17.32
CA VAL A 113 -0.08 -9.34 -17.96
C VAL A 113 0.70 -10.55 -17.46
N TYR A 114 1.11 -11.42 -18.38
CA TYR A 114 1.93 -12.59 -18.09
C TYR A 114 3.42 -12.25 -18.29
N LEU A 115 4.22 -12.53 -17.28
CA LEU A 115 5.66 -12.30 -17.31
C LEU A 115 6.34 -13.60 -17.75
N VAL A 116 7.07 -13.56 -18.86
CA VAL A 116 7.68 -14.75 -19.46
C VAL A 116 9.17 -14.54 -19.66
N ARG A 117 9.97 -15.56 -19.36
CA ARG A 117 11.38 -15.64 -19.75
C ARG A 117 11.62 -16.94 -20.48
N PHE A 118 12.69 -16.98 -21.27
CA PHE A 118 13.14 -18.18 -21.95
C PHE A 118 14.54 -18.53 -21.44
N VAL A 119 14.68 -19.69 -20.81
CA VAL A 119 15.94 -20.19 -20.23
C VAL A 119 16.45 -21.34 -21.10
N VAL A 120 17.70 -21.28 -21.54
CA VAL A 120 18.31 -22.33 -22.37
C VAL A 120 18.98 -23.34 -21.43
N ASP A 121 18.48 -24.58 -21.41
CA ASP A 121 19.19 -25.69 -20.75
C ASP A 121 20.43 -26.04 -21.60
N LEU A 122 21.63 -25.87 -21.03
CA LEU A 122 22.91 -26.27 -21.63
C LEU A 122 23.26 -27.74 -21.33
N GLU A 123 22.29 -28.57 -20.96
CA GLU A 123 22.52 -29.99 -20.68
C GLU A 123 21.80 -30.85 -21.74
N GLN A 124 22.49 -31.05 -22.87
CA GLN A 124 22.40 -32.22 -23.77
C GLN A 124 23.41 -32.04 -24.91
N GLU A 125 24.71 -32.20 -24.60
CA GLU A 125 25.66 -32.76 -25.57
C GLU A 125 25.61 -34.28 -25.38
N ASP A 126 25.02 -34.97 -26.36
CA ASP A 126 25.42 -36.30 -26.86
C ASP A 126 24.23 -36.96 -27.58
N GLU A 127 24.09 -36.70 -28.88
CA GLU A 127 23.86 -37.79 -29.83
C GLU A 127 24.56 -37.46 -31.16
N THR A 128 25.52 -38.32 -31.47
CA THR A 128 26.39 -38.34 -32.63
C THR A 128 25.65 -38.50 -33.95
N VAL A 129 25.98 -37.67 -34.95
CA VAL A 129 26.01 -38.10 -36.35
C VAL A 129 27.29 -37.55 -37.00
N ASN A 130 28.20 -38.47 -37.30
CA ASN A 130 29.38 -38.24 -38.15
C ASN A 130 28.96 -37.83 -39.58
N LEU A 131 29.71 -36.92 -40.21
CA LEU A 131 30.45 -37.21 -41.46
C LEU A 131 31.33 -36.03 -41.94
N SER A 132 32.61 -36.35 -42.14
CA SER A 132 33.59 -35.86 -43.12
C SER A 132 33.96 -34.36 -43.19
N SER A 133 35.21 -34.07 -42.83
CA SER A 133 36.33 -33.64 -43.71
C SER A 133 36.41 -32.11 -43.86
N SER A 134 37.52 -31.42 -43.62
CA SER A 134 38.89 -31.73 -44.01
C SER A 134 39.85 -30.75 -43.30
N GLU A 135 41.03 -31.27 -42.96
CA GLU A 135 42.39 -30.68 -42.95
C GLU A 135 42.50 -29.14 -42.98
N SER A 136 43.21 -28.50 -42.07
CA SER A 136 44.68 -28.30 -42.03
C SER A 136 44.93 -27.14 -41.02
N ASP A 137 46.02 -26.92 -40.31
CA ASP A 137 47.34 -27.53 -40.21
C ASP A 137 47.99 -27.01 -38.91
N GLU A 138 48.85 -27.84 -38.35
CA GLU A 138 50.04 -27.59 -37.52
C GLU A 138 50.12 -26.56 -36.36
N LEU A 139 50.51 -27.14 -35.22
CA LEU A 139 51.14 -26.63 -33.97
C LEU A 139 52.57 -26.03 -34.21
N PRO A 140 53.41 -25.65 -33.20
CA PRO A 140 53.19 -25.17 -31.81
C PRO A 140 54.14 -24.00 -31.34
N ARG A 141 53.87 -23.50 -30.12
CA ARG A 141 54.83 -23.02 -29.07
C ARG A 141 55.77 -21.82 -29.37
N GLN A 142 55.74 -20.79 -28.51
CA GLN A 142 56.74 -20.59 -27.44
C GLN A 142 56.53 -19.29 -26.62
N ARG A 143 56.87 -19.40 -25.33
CA ARG A 143 56.94 -18.33 -24.31
C ARG A 143 57.98 -17.27 -24.66
N SER A 144 57.69 -15.99 -24.38
CA SER A 144 58.69 -15.06 -23.86
C SER A 144 58.06 -13.86 -23.12
N LYS A 145 58.91 -13.10 -22.43
CA LYS A 145 58.65 -12.31 -21.22
C LYS A 145 58.34 -10.83 -21.52
N ARG A 146 57.45 -10.25 -20.69
CA ARG A 146 57.45 -8.91 -20.07
C ARG A 146 58.13 -7.74 -20.83
N ALA A 147 57.33 -6.78 -21.28
CA ALA A 147 57.71 -5.36 -21.32
C ALA A 147 56.46 -4.47 -21.20
N LYS A 148 56.57 -3.40 -20.41
CA LYS A 148 55.58 -2.33 -20.26
C LYS A 148 55.64 -1.41 -21.48
N SER A 149 54.51 -1.15 -22.12
CA SER A 149 54.28 0.09 -22.86
C SER A 149 52.83 0.49 -22.69
N SER A 150 52.68 1.74 -22.29
CA SER A 150 51.47 2.47 -22.01
C SER A 150 50.74 2.81 -23.31
N GLU A 151 49.56 2.22 -23.51
CA GLU A 151 48.57 2.70 -24.47
C GLU A 151 47.20 2.75 -23.82
N CYS A 152 46.51 3.84 -24.14
CA CYS A 152 45.30 4.34 -23.52
C CYS A 152 44.16 3.30 -23.62
N ILE A 153 43.71 2.80 -22.46
CA ILE A 153 42.49 2.02 -22.38
C ILE A 153 41.33 2.96 -22.74
N ALA A 154 40.86 2.87 -23.98
CA ALA A 154 39.59 3.43 -24.38
C ALA A 154 38.53 2.90 -23.41
N SER A 155 37.87 3.83 -22.71
CA SER A 155 36.76 3.49 -21.81
C SER A 155 35.72 2.67 -22.60
N PRO A 156 35.15 1.59 -22.01
CA PRO A 156 34.12 0.82 -22.69
C PRO A 156 32.99 1.77 -23.07
N LYS A 157 32.67 1.83 -24.38
CA LYS A 157 31.50 2.56 -24.88
C LYS A 157 30.29 2.11 -24.07
N LYS A 158 29.65 3.07 -23.41
CA LYS A 158 28.43 2.89 -22.63
C LYS A 158 27.41 2.21 -23.55
N VAL A 159 27.15 0.92 -23.34
CA VAL A 159 26.06 0.22 -24.03
C VAL A 159 24.80 0.99 -23.68
N GLU A 160 24.15 1.59 -24.67
CA GLU A 160 22.82 2.16 -24.49
C GLU A 160 21.90 1.02 -24.04
N THR A 161 21.63 0.95 -22.74
CA THR A 161 20.60 0.08 -22.21
C THR A 161 19.28 0.54 -22.81
N GLN A 162 18.80 -0.17 -23.84
CA GLN A 162 17.41 -0.06 -24.30
C GLN A 162 16.51 -0.25 -23.07
N SER A 163 15.84 0.84 -22.68
CA SER A 163 14.96 0.86 -21.51
C SER A 163 13.52 0.80 -22.00
N TYR A 164 12.89 -0.36 -21.86
CA TYR A 164 11.48 -0.51 -22.19
C TYR A 164 10.59 -0.01 -21.04
N PRO A 165 9.45 0.65 -21.34
CA PRO A 165 8.59 1.24 -20.33
C PRO A 165 7.95 0.18 -19.43
N ALA A 166 7.63 0.60 -18.19
CA ALA A 166 6.94 -0.24 -17.24
C ALA A 166 5.55 -0.66 -17.75
N SER A 167 5.15 -1.83 -17.27
CA SER A 167 3.97 -2.52 -17.74
C SER A 167 2.66 -1.87 -17.20
N VAL A 168 1.75 -1.39 -18.07
CA VAL A 168 0.39 -0.84 -17.80
C VAL A 168 -0.74 -1.83 -18.16
N SER A 169 -1.88 -1.82 -17.48
CA SER A 169 -2.98 -2.77 -17.73
C SER A 169 -3.89 -2.44 -18.92
N ILE A 170 -4.54 -3.45 -19.54
CA ILE A 170 -5.61 -3.19 -20.55
C ILE A 170 -6.66 -2.27 -19.96
N ASN A 171 -7.11 -2.55 -18.73
CA ASN A 171 -8.10 -1.72 -18.06
C ASN A 171 -7.64 -0.25 -17.90
N GLN A 172 -6.34 -0.01 -17.67
CA GLN A 172 -5.77 1.33 -17.60
C GLN A 172 -5.66 1.97 -19.00
N LEU A 173 -5.27 1.20 -20.02
CA LEU A 173 -5.22 1.68 -21.41
C LEU A 173 -6.63 2.03 -21.93
N MET A 174 -7.62 1.16 -21.70
CA MET A 174 -9.02 1.39 -22.03
C MET A 174 -9.60 2.57 -21.25
N LYS A 175 -9.16 2.80 -20.00
CA LYS A 175 -9.51 4.02 -19.25
C LYS A 175 -8.87 5.27 -19.85
N ALA A 176 -7.65 5.18 -20.38
CA ALA A 176 -6.98 6.29 -21.05
C ALA A 176 -7.65 6.69 -22.37
N GLY A 177 -8.31 5.74 -23.06
CA GLY A 177 -9.12 6.02 -24.25
C GLY A 177 -10.45 6.75 -23.97
N LYS A 178 -10.84 6.90 -22.70
CA LYS A 178 -11.99 7.73 -22.30
C LYS A 178 -11.51 9.16 -22.04
N PHE A 179 -12.38 10.14 -22.25
CA PHE A 179 -12.10 11.52 -21.83
C PHE A 179 -11.84 11.57 -20.33
N ILE A 180 -10.60 11.88 -19.94
CA ILE A 180 -10.21 12.11 -18.56
C ILE A 180 -10.35 13.60 -18.31
N LYS A 181 -11.43 14.01 -17.63
CA LYS A 181 -11.64 15.40 -17.22
C LYS A 181 -10.42 15.87 -16.40
N PRO A 182 -9.73 16.95 -16.81
CA PRO A 182 -8.68 17.54 -15.99
C PRO A 182 -9.25 17.97 -14.64
N VAL A 183 -8.58 17.58 -13.55
CA VAL A 183 -8.93 18.04 -12.20
C VAL A 183 -8.23 19.38 -11.98
N PRO A 184 -8.97 20.49 -11.80
CA PRO A 184 -8.36 21.78 -11.51
C PRO A 184 -7.55 21.72 -10.22
N LYS A 185 -6.43 22.46 -10.18
CA LYS A 185 -5.52 22.47 -9.03
C LYS A 185 -5.17 23.88 -8.63
N THR A 186 -5.01 24.08 -7.34
CA THR A 186 -4.58 25.36 -6.76
C THR A 186 -3.17 25.20 -6.22
N LYS A 187 -2.23 26.02 -6.71
CA LYS A 187 -0.87 26.06 -6.16
C LYS A 187 -0.88 26.89 -4.86
N THR A 188 -0.29 26.36 -3.80
CA THR A 188 -0.16 27.06 -2.53
C THR A 188 1.10 26.62 -1.77
N VAL A 189 1.52 27.41 -0.79
CA VAL A 189 2.58 27.06 0.16
C VAL A 189 1.92 26.79 1.50
N LEU A 190 2.13 25.59 2.03
CA LEU A 190 1.64 25.21 3.35
C LEU A 190 2.77 25.33 4.36
N ASN A 191 2.60 26.24 5.32
CA ASN A 191 3.46 26.32 6.50
C ASN A 191 3.03 25.21 7.46
N LEU A 192 3.91 24.22 7.65
CA LEU A 192 3.60 23.01 8.40
C LEU A 192 4.02 23.19 9.86
N GLU A 193 3.17 22.75 10.77
CA GLU A 193 3.49 22.63 12.19
C GLU A 193 3.27 21.18 12.65
N SER A 194 4.22 20.61 13.38
CA SER A 194 4.06 19.31 14.04
C SER A 194 4.05 19.47 15.55
N PHE A 195 3.67 18.43 16.27
CA PHE A 195 3.67 18.44 17.73
C PHE A 195 4.72 17.46 18.27
N ASP A 196 5.59 17.95 19.16
CA ASP A 196 6.52 17.12 19.91
C ASP A 196 5.86 16.68 21.23
N VAL A 197 5.56 15.38 21.32
CA VAL A 197 4.88 14.80 22.50
C VAL A 197 5.76 14.83 23.75
N VAL A 198 7.09 14.76 23.61
CA VAL A 198 8.02 14.70 24.74
C VAL A 198 8.20 16.10 25.33
N GLN A 199 8.43 17.10 24.48
CA GLN A 199 8.59 18.49 24.91
C GLN A 199 7.24 19.18 25.18
N LYS A 200 6.14 18.63 24.67
CA LYS A 200 4.78 19.22 24.69
C LYS A 200 4.71 20.56 23.95
N GLU A 201 5.44 20.67 22.86
CA GLU A 201 5.59 21.92 22.10
C GLU A 201 5.22 21.73 20.62
N TRP A 202 4.76 22.84 20.02
CA TRP A 202 4.56 22.93 18.58
C TRP A 202 5.88 23.28 17.90
N VAL A 203 6.19 22.57 16.83
CA VAL A 203 7.42 22.72 16.07
C VAL A 203 7.08 23.15 14.66
N SER A 204 7.57 24.32 14.24
CA SER A 204 7.51 24.75 12.85
C SER A 204 8.39 23.84 11.98
N GLU A 205 7.78 23.21 11.00
CA GLU A 205 8.43 22.29 10.07
C GLU A 205 8.69 23.01 8.75
N LYS A 206 9.49 22.39 7.87
CA LYS A 206 9.78 22.98 6.56
C LYS A 206 8.47 23.14 5.76
N PRO A 207 8.20 24.34 5.20
CA PRO A 207 7.01 24.54 4.40
C PRO A 207 7.07 23.71 3.12
N VAL A 208 5.90 23.37 2.58
CA VAL A 208 5.77 22.60 1.34
C VAL A 208 4.94 23.36 0.32
N THR A 209 5.47 23.49 -0.90
CA THR A 209 4.69 24.00 -2.04
C THR A 209 3.96 22.84 -2.70
N VAL A 210 2.63 22.95 -2.80
CA VAL A 210 1.77 21.89 -3.32
C VAL A 210 0.71 22.43 -4.28
N PHE A 211 0.37 21.62 -5.27
CA PHE A 211 -0.80 21.75 -6.13
C PHE A 211 -1.90 20.87 -5.56
N ILE A 212 -2.91 21.49 -4.96
CA ILE A 212 -4.04 20.80 -4.32
C ILE A 212 -5.17 20.67 -5.31
N ASP A 213 -5.63 19.44 -5.53
CA ASP A 213 -6.81 19.14 -6.35
C ASP A 213 -8.05 19.83 -5.75
N GLN A 214 -8.87 20.48 -6.58
CA GLN A 214 -10.10 21.15 -6.11
C GLN A 214 -11.23 20.16 -5.75
N GLU A 215 -11.20 18.96 -6.34
CA GLU A 215 -12.15 17.90 -6.04
C GLU A 215 -11.59 16.99 -4.94
N LYS A 216 -12.42 16.64 -3.95
CA LYS A 216 -12.06 15.68 -2.90
C LYS A 216 -12.06 14.26 -3.47
N PHE A 217 -11.10 13.44 -3.04
CA PHE A 217 -11.04 12.03 -3.46
C PHE A 217 -11.66 11.07 -2.43
N ALA A 218 -11.84 11.52 -1.19
CA ALA A 218 -12.49 10.77 -0.13
C ALA A 218 -13.15 11.70 0.89
N SER A 219 -14.15 11.19 1.59
CA SER A 219 -14.86 11.87 2.67
C SER A 219 -15.03 10.94 3.85
N GLY A 220 -14.65 11.41 5.04
CA GLY A 220 -14.98 10.77 6.32
C GLY A 220 -16.13 11.49 7.03
N ALA A 221 -16.39 11.09 8.28
CA ALA A 221 -17.43 11.70 9.10
C ALA A 221 -17.16 13.21 9.35
N PHE A 222 -15.90 13.57 9.62
CA PHE A 222 -15.53 14.94 10.00
C PHE A 222 -14.79 15.72 8.90
N ARG A 223 -14.00 15.03 8.07
CA ARG A 223 -13.07 15.68 7.14
C ARG A 223 -13.19 15.13 5.71
N ASP A 224 -13.02 16.03 4.76
CA ASP A 224 -12.87 15.75 3.34
C ASP A 224 -11.38 15.74 2.96
N ALA A 225 -10.95 14.73 2.20
CA ALA A 225 -9.55 14.54 1.82
C ALA A 225 -9.32 14.98 0.36
N TYR A 226 -8.31 15.83 0.18
CA TYR A 226 -7.88 16.38 -1.09
C TYR A 226 -6.44 15.94 -1.37
N LYS A 227 -6.13 15.68 -2.63
CA LYS A 227 -4.80 15.25 -3.02
C LYS A 227 -3.91 16.45 -3.29
N GLY A 228 -2.72 16.45 -2.70
CA GLY A 228 -1.68 17.44 -2.94
C GLY A 228 -0.53 16.84 -3.74
N MET A 229 -0.12 17.50 -4.82
CA MET A 229 1.05 17.14 -5.61
C MET A 229 2.17 18.14 -5.32
N PRO A 230 3.38 17.71 -4.95
CA PRO A 230 4.46 18.63 -4.64
C PRO A 230 4.99 19.35 -5.88
N GLU A 231 5.57 20.53 -5.68
CA GLU A 231 6.33 21.26 -6.70
C GLU A 231 7.67 20.56 -6.97
N GLY A 232 7.77 19.88 -8.12
CA GLY A 232 8.90 19.01 -8.46
C GLY A 232 8.52 17.74 -9.22
N GLY A 233 7.22 17.47 -9.38
CA GLY A 233 6.71 16.41 -10.24
C GLY A 233 6.46 15.08 -9.52
N ALA A 234 6.19 14.02 -10.29
CA ALA A 234 5.67 12.75 -9.80
C ALA A 234 6.67 11.91 -8.96
N SER A 235 7.95 12.28 -8.96
CA SER A 235 9.03 11.60 -8.21
C SER A 235 9.04 11.95 -6.72
N GLN A 236 8.39 13.05 -6.33
CA GLN A 236 8.29 13.48 -4.94
C GLN A 236 7.04 12.94 -4.25
N LYS A 237 7.09 12.89 -2.91
CA LYS A 237 5.99 12.36 -2.09
C LYS A 237 4.71 13.17 -2.28
N LYS A 238 3.62 12.46 -2.55
CA LYS A 238 2.28 13.04 -2.64
C LYS A 238 1.73 13.31 -1.24
N TRP A 239 0.84 14.28 -1.15
CA TRP A 239 0.25 14.74 0.10
C TRP A 239 -1.26 14.52 0.11
N VAL A 240 -1.83 14.47 1.31
CA VAL A 240 -3.26 14.52 1.58
C VAL A 240 -3.52 15.73 2.45
N ILE A 241 -4.41 16.60 2.01
CA ILE A 241 -4.87 17.78 2.75
C ILE A 241 -6.29 17.49 3.17
N LYS A 242 -6.56 17.47 4.49
CA LYS A 242 -7.88 17.19 5.03
C LYS A 242 -8.52 18.46 5.56
N LYS A 243 -9.68 18.81 5.01
CA LYS A 243 -10.49 19.95 5.43
C LYS A 243 -11.67 19.46 6.26
N TYR A 244 -12.03 20.18 7.32
CA TYR A 244 -13.27 19.89 8.05
C TYR A 244 -14.48 20.19 7.17
N ASN A 245 -15.39 19.23 7.07
CA ASN A 245 -16.63 19.40 6.30
C ASN A 245 -17.60 20.32 7.05
N GLU A 246 -18.62 20.83 6.36
CA GLU A 246 -19.54 21.83 6.91
C GLU A 246 -20.27 21.35 8.17
N LYS A 247 -20.75 20.11 8.15
CA LYS A 247 -21.42 19.48 9.30
C LYS A 247 -20.49 19.46 10.52
N ALA A 248 -19.23 19.05 10.32
CA ALA A 248 -18.25 18.97 11.39
C ALA A 248 -17.92 20.35 11.96
N ARG A 249 -17.75 21.37 11.10
CA ARG A 249 -17.52 22.75 11.54
C ARG A 249 -18.67 23.23 12.44
N THR A 250 -19.92 22.99 12.04
CA THR A 250 -21.09 23.31 12.86
C THR A 250 -21.06 22.56 14.19
N THR A 251 -20.84 21.24 14.19
CA THR A 251 -20.78 20.45 15.43
C THR A 251 -19.67 20.94 16.37
N ILE A 252 -18.48 21.22 15.86
CA ILE A 252 -17.35 21.70 16.67
C ILE A 252 -17.69 23.03 17.35
N VAL A 253 -18.26 23.97 16.60
CA VAL A 253 -18.56 25.31 17.12
C VAL A 253 -19.76 25.30 18.05
N THR A 254 -20.85 24.64 17.67
CA THR A 254 -22.13 24.75 18.40
C THR A 254 -22.31 23.71 19.49
N THR A 255 -21.77 22.50 19.30
CA THR A 255 -21.98 21.37 20.22
C THR A 255 -20.80 21.20 21.17
N LEU A 256 -19.58 21.36 20.66
CA LEU A 256 -18.35 21.21 21.46
C LEU A 256 -17.84 22.54 22.04
N SER A 257 -18.48 23.67 21.70
CA SER A 257 -18.07 25.01 22.13
C SER A 257 -16.57 25.28 21.90
N SER A 258 -16.04 24.78 20.78
CA SER A 258 -14.61 24.86 20.44
C SER A 258 -14.42 25.47 19.05
N THR A 259 -13.16 25.69 18.64
CA THR A 259 -12.84 26.18 17.30
C THR A 259 -12.32 25.03 16.43
N VAL A 260 -12.49 25.17 15.11
CA VAL A 260 -11.96 24.20 14.14
C VAL A 260 -10.42 24.13 14.23
N GLU A 261 -9.77 25.25 14.55
CA GLU A 261 -8.32 25.28 14.77
C GLU A 261 -7.92 24.45 15.98
N ILE A 262 -8.55 24.65 17.14
CA ILE A 262 -8.28 23.86 18.35
C ILE A 262 -8.49 22.38 18.04
N HIS A 263 -9.59 22.03 17.38
CA HIS A 263 -9.85 20.63 17.02
C HIS A 263 -8.81 20.07 16.04
N ALA A 264 -8.36 20.82 15.04
CA ALA A 264 -7.31 20.40 14.12
C ALA A 264 -5.97 20.19 14.83
N ARG A 265 -5.65 21.08 15.78
CA ARG A 265 -4.46 20.98 16.62
C ARG A 265 -4.51 19.76 17.53
N LYS A 266 -5.63 19.53 18.23
CA LYS A 266 -5.86 18.31 19.04
C LYS A 266 -5.77 17.03 18.20
N GLN A 267 -6.22 17.04 16.95
CA GLN A 267 -6.06 15.90 16.04
C GLN A 267 -4.59 15.59 15.74
N VAL A 268 -3.77 16.60 15.49
CA VAL A 268 -2.32 16.44 15.23
C VAL A 268 -1.59 15.98 16.49
N GLN A 269 -1.97 16.50 17.66
CA GLN A 269 -1.44 16.05 18.96
C GLN A 269 -1.77 14.58 19.22
N MET A 270 -3.04 14.19 19.08
CA MET A 270 -3.51 12.81 19.21
C MET A 270 -2.76 11.88 18.25
N HIS A 271 -2.62 12.28 16.99
CA HIS A 271 -1.88 11.49 15.99
C HIS A 271 -0.40 11.34 16.38
N SER A 272 0.21 12.37 16.95
CA SER A 272 1.59 12.33 17.42
C SER A 272 1.76 11.38 18.62
N VAL A 273 0.78 11.34 19.53
CA VAL A 273 0.72 10.35 20.63
C VAL A 273 0.57 8.94 20.10
N ALA A 274 -0.38 8.69 19.19
CA ALA A 274 -0.57 7.39 18.55
C ALA A 274 0.73 6.91 17.88
N ARG A 275 1.38 7.79 17.12
CA ARG A 275 2.67 7.52 16.49
C ARG A 275 3.76 7.18 17.50
N HIS A 276 3.82 7.88 18.64
CA HIS A 276 4.77 7.58 19.71
C HIS A 276 4.51 6.18 20.29
N LEU A 277 3.26 5.86 20.65
CA LEU A 277 2.87 4.57 21.20
C LEU A 277 3.18 3.42 20.23
N THR A 278 2.84 3.57 18.95
CA THR A 278 3.14 2.56 17.92
C THR A 278 4.64 2.35 17.73
N LYS A 279 5.46 3.42 17.78
CA LYS A 279 6.92 3.28 17.73
C LYS A 279 7.46 2.48 18.91
N GLN A 280 6.96 2.73 20.12
CA GLN A 280 7.35 1.97 21.31
C GLN A 280 6.93 0.50 21.18
N PHE A 281 5.72 0.24 20.68
CA PHE A 281 5.25 -1.12 20.38
C PHE A 281 6.19 -1.84 19.41
N THR A 282 6.57 -1.21 18.29
CA THR A 282 7.49 -1.80 17.31
C THR A 282 8.85 -2.16 17.91
N LEU A 283 9.33 -1.42 18.91
CA LEU A 283 10.58 -1.74 19.61
C LEU A 283 10.45 -2.90 20.60
N LYS A 284 9.23 -3.23 21.03
CA LYS A 284 8.93 -4.28 22.02
C LYS A 284 8.49 -5.61 21.42
N VAL A 285 8.08 -5.65 20.15
CA VAL A 285 7.68 -6.91 19.52
C VAL A 285 8.89 -7.80 19.20
N ALA A 286 8.73 -9.12 19.39
CA ALA A 286 9.74 -10.11 19.04
C ALA A 286 10.03 -10.13 17.52
N LYS A 287 11.21 -10.62 17.12
CA LYS A 287 11.57 -10.75 15.68
C LYS A 287 10.55 -11.58 14.88
N SER A 288 9.97 -12.61 15.51
CA SER A 288 8.93 -13.46 14.91
C SER A 288 7.60 -12.74 14.67
N PHE A 289 7.41 -11.53 15.23
CA PHE A 289 6.25 -10.69 14.92
C PHE A 289 6.28 -10.21 13.46
N GLY A 290 7.46 -10.17 12.82
CA GLY A 290 7.60 -9.72 11.44
C GLY A 290 7.28 -8.22 11.28
N LYS A 291 6.59 -7.87 10.19
CA LYS A 291 6.23 -6.47 9.89
C LYS A 291 5.28 -5.93 10.98
N SER A 292 5.54 -4.71 11.43
CA SER A 292 4.76 -4.00 12.46
C SER A 292 4.17 -2.72 11.92
N PHE A 293 3.21 -2.14 12.64
CA PHE A 293 2.51 -0.93 12.23
C PHE A 293 3.37 0.31 12.34
N SER A 294 3.00 1.34 11.58
CA SER A 294 3.58 2.66 11.71
C SER A 294 2.57 3.74 11.34
N TYR A 295 2.68 4.90 11.99
CA TYR A 295 1.99 6.12 11.60
C TYR A 295 2.99 7.09 10.96
N ASN A 296 2.60 7.66 9.83
CA ASN A 296 3.31 8.80 9.24
C ASN A 296 3.14 10.04 10.13
N LYS A 297 3.97 11.07 9.90
CA LYS A 297 3.73 12.38 10.53
C LYS A 297 2.48 13.01 9.93
N VAL A 298 1.71 13.69 10.79
CA VAL A 298 0.62 14.60 10.40
C VAL A 298 1.01 15.99 10.89
N PHE A 299 0.64 16.98 10.10
CA PHE A 299 0.96 18.39 10.34
C PHE A 299 -0.32 19.21 10.41
N PHE A 300 -0.31 20.26 11.22
CA PHE A 300 -1.25 21.36 11.11
C PHE A 300 -0.78 22.34 10.04
N ALA A 301 -1.72 22.97 9.33
CA ALA A 301 -1.44 24.12 8.47
C ALA A 301 -2.70 24.99 8.32
N MET A 302 -2.50 26.22 7.87
CA MET A 302 -3.59 27.08 7.37
C MET A 302 -3.61 27.01 5.85
N TYR A 303 -4.79 26.77 5.28
CA TYR A 303 -5.01 26.81 3.84
C TYR A 303 -6.28 27.61 3.54
N ASP A 304 -6.13 28.71 2.79
CA ASP A 304 -7.23 29.61 2.43
C ASP A 304 -8.00 30.12 3.67
N GLY A 305 -7.25 30.54 4.69
CA GLY A 305 -7.80 31.00 5.98
C GLY A 305 -8.45 29.90 6.83
N GLN A 306 -8.41 28.63 6.42
CA GLN A 306 -9.01 27.52 7.15
C GLN A 306 -7.96 26.57 7.72
N PRO A 307 -8.15 26.07 8.96
CA PRO A 307 -7.29 25.06 9.55
C PRO A 307 -7.46 23.71 8.85
N VAL A 308 -6.34 23.09 8.50
CA VAL A 308 -6.29 21.77 7.84
C VAL A 308 -5.26 20.88 8.52
N THR A 309 -5.41 19.57 8.33
CA THR A 309 -4.34 18.61 8.64
C THR A 309 -3.73 18.10 7.34
N VAL A 310 -2.40 17.97 7.31
CA VAL A 310 -1.61 17.59 6.13
C VAL A 310 -0.80 16.34 6.45
N GLU A 311 -0.80 15.36 5.55
CA GLU A 311 -0.04 14.12 5.73
C GLU A 311 0.45 13.54 4.41
N GLU A 312 1.41 12.62 4.46
CA GLU A 312 1.88 11.92 3.27
C GLU A 312 0.80 10.93 2.76
N PHE A 313 0.59 10.91 1.45
CA PHE A 313 -0.34 9.97 0.83
C PHE A 313 0.18 8.54 0.96
N VAL A 314 -0.64 7.68 1.55
CA VAL A 314 -0.38 6.24 1.66
C VAL A 314 -1.12 5.52 0.53
N PRO A 315 -0.41 4.87 -0.43
CA PRO A 315 -1.05 4.06 -1.44
C PRO A 315 -1.53 2.73 -0.86
N GLY A 316 -2.59 2.19 -1.46
CA GLY A 316 -3.11 0.85 -1.16
C GLY A 316 -4.58 0.89 -0.78
N ALA A 317 -5.15 -0.28 -0.47
CA ALA A 317 -6.54 -0.39 -0.06
C ALA A 317 -6.69 0.09 1.39
N PHE A 318 -7.76 0.85 1.66
CA PHE A 318 -8.17 1.21 3.01
C PHE A 318 -8.76 -0.01 3.71
N THR A 319 -8.36 -0.24 4.96
CA THR A 319 -8.94 -1.27 5.83
C THR A 319 -9.02 -0.73 7.24
N LYS A 320 -10.13 -1.04 7.92
CA LYS A 320 -10.38 -0.69 9.31
C LYS A 320 -10.43 -1.97 10.12
N TYR A 321 -9.61 -2.07 11.17
CA TYR A 321 -9.42 -3.28 11.98
C TYR A 321 -10.10 -3.16 13.35
N VAL A 322 -9.98 -2.00 13.99
CA VAL A 322 -10.65 -1.70 15.28
C VAL A 322 -11.27 -0.33 15.17
N ASN A 323 -12.53 -0.19 15.56
CA ASN A 323 -13.25 1.08 15.51
C ASN A 323 -13.00 1.92 16.77
N ASN A 324 -13.33 3.21 16.72
CA ASN A 324 -13.18 4.11 17.86
C ASN A 324 -14.08 3.75 19.06
N ASP A 325 -15.14 2.99 18.85
CA ASP A 325 -16.04 2.46 19.89
C ASP A 325 -15.57 1.13 20.50
N GLY A 326 -14.35 0.69 20.20
CA GLY A 326 -13.76 -0.54 20.72
C GLY A 326 -14.10 -1.81 19.94
N HIS A 327 -15.06 -1.76 19.00
CA HIS A 327 -15.45 -2.96 18.26
C HIS A 327 -14.37 -3.39 17.25
N CYS A 328 -14.08 -4.68 17.25
CA CYS A 328 -13.18 -5.30 16.26
C CYS A 328 -13.94 -5.58 14.95
N ILE A 329 -13.39 -5.11 13.83
CA ILE A 329 -13.98 -5.31 12.51
C ILE A 329 -13.35 -6.56 11.88
N GLN A 330 -14.07 -7.66 11.98
CA GLN A 330 -13.65 -8.94 11.41
C GLN A 330 -13.46 -8.81 9.89
N PRO A 331 -12.34 -9.32 9.33
CA PRO A 331 -12.14 -9.34 7.90
C PRO A 331 -13.26 -10.09 7.16
N SER A 332 -13.78 -9.52 6.08
CA SER A 332 -14.76 -10.21 5.23
C SER A 332 -14.13 -11.33 4.40
N GLU A 333 -12.83 -11.25 4.14
CA GLU A 333 -12.05 -12.24 3.40
C GLU A 333 -10.97 -12.82 4.33
N ALA A 334 -11.10 -14.11 4.64
CA ALA A 334 -10.24 -14.82 5.58
C ALA A 334 -8.95 -15.36 4.93
N SER A 335 -8.18 -14.50 4.27
CA SER A 335 -6.80 -14.90 3.90
C SER A 335 -5.92 -14.86 5.14
N GLU A 336 -4.98 -15.81 5.26
CA GLU A 336 -4.03 -15.88 6.39
C GLU A 336 -3.33 -14.54 6.63
N SER A 337 -2.96 -13.83 5.55
CA SER A 337 -2.30 -12.53 5.63
C SER A 337 -3.16 -11.43 6.23
N VAL A 338 -4.48 -11.45 5.98
CA VAL A 338 -5.41 -10.42 6.48
C VAL A 338 -5.76 -10.68 7.93
N GLU A 339 -5.96 -11.96 8.30
CA GLU A 339 -6.19 -12.37 9.69
C GLU A 339 -4.97 -12.07 10.57
N GLU A 340 -3.76 -12.30 10.06
CA GLU A 340 -2.52 -11.92 10.75
C GLU A 340 -2.48 -10.41 11.07
N ILE A 341 -2.75 -9.55 10.08
CA ILE A 341 -2.73 -8.10 10.28
C ILE A 341 -3.81 -7.70 11.30
N PHE A 342 -5.00 -8.30 11.23
CA PHE A 342 -6.08 -8.05 12.16
C PHE A 342 -5.72 -8.41 13.60
N GLN A 343 -5.11 -9.58 13.83
CA GLN A 343 -4.66 -9.99 15.17
C GLN A 343 -3.52 -9.10 15.70
N LYS A 344 -2.61 -8.67 14.83
CA LYS A 344 -1.56 -7.71 15.20
C LYS A 344 -2.16 -6.34 15.55
N ALA A 345 -3.21 -5.91 14.86
CA ALA A 345 -3.88 -4.64 15.14
C ALA A 345 -4.47 -4.67 16.56
N GLN A 346 -5.15 -5.76 16.92
CA GLN A 346 -5.64 -5.96 18.29
C GLN A 346 -4.51 -6.01 19.33
N ALA A 347 -3.38 -6.65 19.01
CA ALA A 347 -2.22 -6.68 19.91
C ALA A 347 -1.64 -5.28 20.16
N LEU A 348 -1.64 -4.40 19.16
CA LEU A 348 -1.27 -2.99 19.33
C LEU A 348 -2.24 -2.27 20.28
N VAL A 349 -3.55 -2.39 20.06
CA VAL A 349 -4.59 -1.80 20.94
C VAL A 349 -4.38 -2.25 22.39
N HIS A 350 -4.35 -3.57 22.60
CA HIS A 350 -4.16 -4.16 23.93
C HIS A 350 -2.85 -3.68 24.58
N HIS A 351 -1.73 -3.66 23.85
CA HIS A 351 -0.46 -3.19 24.38
C HIS A 351 -0.53 -1.74 24.86
N THR A 352 -1.17 -0.84 24.09
CA THR A 352 -1.27 0.57 24.50
C THR A 352 -2.07 0.76 25.79
N TYR A 353 -3.07 -0.09 26.02
CA TYR A 353 -3.82 -0.11 27.27
C TYR A 353 -2.98 -0.58 28.46
N VAL A 354 -2.24 -1.68 28.29
CA VAL A 354 -1.37 -2.22 29.35
C VAL A 354 -0.23 -1.26 29.69
N VAL A 355 0.52 -0.79 28.68
CA VAL A 355 1.72 0.03 28.91
C VAL A 355 1.39 1.41 29.48
N SER A 356 0.17 1.90 29.24
CA SER A 356 -0.32 3.16 29.84
C SER A 356 -0.85 2.98 31.27
N ARG A 357 -0.75 1.78 31.85
CA ARG A 357 -1.37 1.42 33.13
C ARG A 357 -2.88 1.69 33.13
N GLN A 358 -3.53 1.29 32.04
CA GLN A 358 -4.99 1.40 31.85
C GLN A 358 -5.51 2.84 31.82
N LYS A 359 -4.66 3.81 31.50
CA LYS A 359 -5.06 5.23 31.43
C LYS A 359 -5.58 5.63 30.06
N LEU A 360 -5.09 5.00 29.00
CA LEU A 360 -5.54 5.26 27.63
C LEU A 360 -5.49 3.98 26.78
N MET A 361 -6.24 3.98 25.69
CA MET A 361 -6.26 2.92 24.70
C MET A 361 -6.25 3.55 23.30
N LEU A 362 -5.26 3.17 22.49
CA LEU A 362 -5.21 3.55 21.08
C LEU A 362 -6.25 2.74 20.31
N LEU A 363 -7.13 3.42 19.59
CA LEU A 363 -8.24 2.86 18.83
C LEU A 363 -8.28 3.45 17.43
N ASP A 364 -9.38 3.16 16.70
CA ASP A 364 -9.56 3.52 15.30
C ASP A 364 -8.39 3.06 14.43
N ILE A 365 -7.97 1.80 14.64
CA ILE A 365 -6.86 1.19 13.90
C ILE A 365 -7.30 0.97 12.46
N GLN A 366 -6.91 1.90 11.59
CA GLN A 366 -7.24 1.89 10.17
C GLN A 366 -6.07 2.40 9.35
N GLY A 367 -5.99 1.93 8.10
CA GLY A 367 -4.83 2.21 7.29
C GLY A 367 -4.82 1.47 5.97
N SER A 368 -3.64 1.43 5.36
CA SER A 368 -3.33 0.48 4.29
C SER A 368 -2.28 -0.51 4.77
N GLU A 369 -2.70 -1.75 4.98
CA GLU A 369 -1.92 -2.78 5.67
C GLU A 369 -1.32 -2.25 6.99
N TYR A 370 0.01 -2.18 7.07
CA TYR A 370 0.77 -1.75 8.24
C TYR A 370 1.00 -0.24 8.33
N SER A 371 0.52 0.55 7.35
CA SER A 371 0.63 2.00 7.35
C SER A 371 -0.69 2.61 7.82
N LEU A 372 -0.73 3.03 9.08
CA LEU A 372 -1.93 3.52 9.75
C LEU A 372 -2.05 5.05 9.64
N TYR A 373 -3.29 5.54 9.68
CA TYR A 373 -3.64 6.96 9.67
C TYR A 373 -4.98 7.21 10.35
N ASP A 374 -5.24 8.45 10.76
CA ASP A 374 -6.45 8.86 11.49
C ASP A 374 -6.77 7.98 12.72
N PRO A 375 -5.89 7.94 13.74
CA PRO A 375 -6.17 7.24 14.98
C PRO A 375 -7.24 7.96 15.81
N GLU A 376 -7.77 7.24 16.81
CA GLU A 376 -8.51 7.81 17.94
C GLU A 376 -7.91 7.27 19.25
N ILE A 377 -8.06 8.00 20.36
CA ILE A 377 -7.60 7.55 21.67
C ILE A 377 -8.75 7.65 22.67
N ALA A 378 -9.09 6.53 23.30
CA ALA A 378 -9.97 6.53 24.45
C ALA A 378 -9.14 6.71 25.74
N THR A 379 -9.61 7.54 26.65
CA THR A 379 -8.98 7.75 27.97
C THR A 379 -9.90 7.30 29.10
N LYS A 380 -9.31 6.81 30.20
CA LYS A 380 -10.10 6.40 31.37
C LYS A 380 -10.85 7.59 31.97
N ASP A 381 -10.16 8.70 32.13
CA ASP A 381 -10.75 9.98 32.53
C ASP A 381 -11.04 10.78 31.25
N PHE A 382 -12.27 11.27 31.10
CA PHE A 382 -12.70 11.94 29.86
C PHE A 382 -12.08 13.34 29.70
N SER A 383 -11.92 14.05 30.82
CA SER A 383 -11.32 15.38 30.90
C SER A 383 -10.27 15.43 32.00
N ASP A 384 -9.45 16.47 31.97
CA ASP A 384 -8.55 16.81 33.07
C ASP A 384 -9.28 17.55 34.20
N ILE A 385 -8.50 18.07 35.16
CA ILE A 385 -8.99 18.79 36.34
C ILE A 385 -9.63 20.15 36.01
N ASP A 386 -9.36 20.70 34.82
CA ASP A 386 -9.88 21.99 34.35
C ASP A 386 -11.08 21.80 33.39
N ASP A 387 -11.68 20.60 33.41
CA ASP A 387 -12.73 20.15 32.50
C ASP A 387 -12.33 20.17 31.01
N GLU A 388 -11.03 20.20 30.70
CA GLU A 388 -10.56 20.10 29.34
C GLU A 388 -10.61 18.64 28.85
N VAL A 389 -11.46 18.39 27.85
CA VAL A 389 -11.60 17.06 27.24
C VAL A 389 -10.29 16.64 26.57
N TYR A 390 -9.84 15.42 26.90
CA TYR A 390 -8.67 14.82 26.29
C TYR A 390 -8.92 14.46 24.82
N PHE A 391 -7.97 14.83 23.97
CA PHE A 391 -7.97 14.54 22.52
C PHE A 391 -9.20 15.11 21.78
N CYS A 392 -9.82 14.33 20.90
CA CYS A 392 -10.90 14.77 20.02
C CYS A 392 -12.25 14.21 20.48
N CYS A 393 -13.32 14.61 19.80
CA CYS A 393 -14.67 14.14 20.07
C CYS A 393 -14.91 12.64 19.79
N GLY A 394 -13.93 11.92 19.24
CA GLY A 394 -14.00 10.48 19.06
C GLY A 394 -13.61 9.68 20.31
N ASN A 395 -13.10 10.35 21.35
CA ASN A 395 -12.83 9.78 22.66
C ASN A 395 -14.15 9.41 23.37
N LEU A 396 -14.57 8.16 23.28
CA LEU A 396 -15.75 7.66 24.00
C LEU A 396 -15.40 7.05 25.37
N SER A 397 -14.18 7.30 25.85
CA SER A 397 -13.69 6.94 27.18
C SER A 397 -13.95 5.46 27.52
N SER A 398 -14.48 5.16 28.72
CA SER A 398 -14.69 3.81 29.23
C SER A 398 -15.54 2.94 28.30
N ILE A 399 -16.51 3.52 27.58
CA ILE A 399 -17.36 2.76 26.64
C ILE A 399 -16.51 2.02 25.61
N SER A 400 -15.54 2.71 25.01
CA SER A 400 -14.67 2.07 24.01
C SER A 400 -13.73 1.05 24.62
N ILE A 401 -13.24 1.33 25.83
CA ILE A 401 -12.33 0.43 26.55
C ILE A 401 -13.06 -0.87 26.89
N ASP A 402 -14.24 -0.77 27.51
CA ASP A 402 -15.05 -1.91 27.93
C ASP A 402 -15.46 -2.76 26.72
N ASN A 403 -15.96 -2.12 25.65
CA ASN A 403 -16.33 -2.83 24.42
C ASN A 403 -15.16 -3.62 23.80
N PHE A 404 -13.95 -3.04 23.80
CA PHE A 404 -12.77 -3.74 23.29
C PHE A 404 -12.41 -4.91 24.20
N LEU A 405 -12.38 -4.71 25.53
CA LEU A 405 -12.03 -5.76 26.49
C LEU A 405 -13.02 -6.93 26.48
N ASP A 406 -14.31 -6.65 26.30
CA ASP A 406 -15.36 -7.67 26.21
C ASP A 406 -15.21 -8.58 24.97
N GLN A 407 -14.64 -8.07 23.88
CA GLN A 407 -14.47 -8.80 22.61
C GLN A 407 -13.05 -9.36 22.43
N HIS A 408 -12.05 -8.74 23.06
CA HIS A 408 -10.66 -9.07 22.81
C HIS A 408 -10.25 -10.36 23.50
N THR A 409 -9.75 -11.30 22.71
CA THR A 409 -9.02 -12.46 23.20
C THR A 409 -7.57 -12.37 22.74
N CYS A 410 -6.63 -12.50 23.69
CA CYS A 410 -5.20 -12.42 23.38
C CYS A 410 -4.78 -13.47 22.35
N SER A 411 -4.27 -13.01 21.21
CA SER A 411 -3.66 -13.85 20.18
C SER A 411 -2.20 -14.21 20.52
N THR A 412 -1.59 -15.06 19.70
CA THR A 412 -0.14 -15.32 19.75
C THR A 412 0.68 -14.04 19.62
N PHE A 413 0.22 -13.07 18.83
CA PHE A 413 0.88 -11.77 18.66
C PHE A 413 0.88 -10.91 19.92
N CYS A 414 -0.15 -11.02 20.77
CA CYS A 414 -0.16 -10.35 22.08
C CYS A 414 0.98 -10.88 22.97
N LYS A 415 1.24 -12.20 22.92
CA LYS A 415 2.31 -12.86 23.68
C LYS A 415 3.71 -12.58 23.13
N MET A 416 3.81 -12.04 21.91
CA MET A 416 5.08 -11.66 21.29
C MET A 416 5.53 -10.23 21.66
N VAL A 417 4.75 -9.50 22.45
CA VAL A 417 5.14 -8.18 22.95
C VAL A 417 5.94 -8.35 24.24
N ILE A 418 7.23 -7.97 24.20
CA ILE A 418 8.15 -8.18 25.31
C ILE A 418 7.92 -7.07 26.36
N GLU A 419 7.48 -7.48 27.54
CA GLU A 419 7.51 -6.64 28.74
C GLU A 419 8.94 -6.63 29.28
N LYS A 420 9.53 -5.43 29.39
CA LYS A 420 10.83 -5.22 30.03
C LYS A 420 10.62 -4.53 31.36
#